data_AF-A0A3C1ABT8-F1
#
_entry.id   AF-A0A3C1ABT8-F1
#
_cell.length_a   1.000
_cell.length_b   1.000
_cell.length_c   1.000
_cell.angle_alpha   90.00
_cell.angle_beta   90.00
_cell.angle_gamma   90.00
#
_symmetry.space_group_name_H-M   'P 1'
#
loop_
_entity.id
_entity.type
_entity.pdbx_description
1 polymer ?
#
loop_
_entity_poly.entity_id
_entity_poly.type
_entity_poly.pdbx_seq_one_letter_code
_entity_poly.pdbx_strand_id
1 'polypeptide(L)'
;MTFSKVKNQEPMNISDNFKEDDLFINREISWLQFNERVLQEASDPTTPLLERIKFLGIFSNNRDEFFRVRVATIHRMNMLMQKKELDYRINFDPKKLLSEIYSIVEDQEKRFTAVYQDLTRQLKENGIFIVNEEELTKEQGEYVRSFFNQHIRSYVFPIMLNNVKDLTFLKDQNFYLAVVMADTTKKNKTRFALLKVPVQIVGRFIILDPPENNKNSHFIILLDDVIRYCLPDIFSVFGYNHFEAYTVKFTRDAELDIDNDVSKSFIERIEESLKQREKGVPVRFVYDEKMPLVLLDKLKQKMRINEKDTLRAGSRYHNFKDFMEFPKINNPAFYFEPFPPLAHPLLPPNHSILAVMRQQDIMLHYPYHSFQYLIDLLREASIDPQVKEIKMTFYRTARDSSVINSLINAARNGKKVTVFLELQARFEEETNIYWVNRLQEEAVEIIPTIPDYKVHAKLLVIKRIEEDGNELLYCNVSTGNFNEST
;
A
#
# COMPACT_ATOMS: atom_id res chain seq x y z
N MET A 1 61.95 -42.66 11.58
CA MET A 1 60.64 -42.17 12.06
C MET A 1 59.80 -41.82 10.85
N THR A 2 58.92 -42.75 10.49
CA THR A 2 58.08 -42.73 9.30
C THR A 2 56.82 -41.97 9.64
N PHE A 3 56.59 -40.82 9.00
CA PHE A 3 55.35 -40.05 9.18
C PHE A 3 54.19 -40.80 8.51
N SER A 4 53.22 -41.21 9.32
CA SER A 4 51.98 -41.86 8.90
C SER A 4 51.14 -40.90 8.07
N LYS A 5 50.77 -41.31 6.84
CA LYS A 5 49.75 -40.64 6.03
C LYS A 5 48.42 -40.62 6.80
N VAL A 6 47.93 -39.42 7.10
CA VAL A 6 46.56 -39.20 7.54
C VAL A 6 45.65 -39.66 6.39
N LYS A 7 44.76 -40.62 6.67
CA LYS A 7 43.68 -40.99 5.75
C LYS A 7 42.79 -39.77 5.58
N ASN A 8 42.67 -39.26 4.35
CA ASN A 8 41.58 -38.37 3.97
C ASN A 8 40.26 -39.08 4.34
N GLN A 9 39.52 -38.54 5.30
CA GLN A 9 38.12 -38.87 5.46
C GLN A 9 37.41 -38.34 4.20
N GLU A 10 36.74 -39.23 3.48
CA GLU A 10 35.82 -38.83 2.41
C GLU A 10 34.79 -37.85 2.98
N PRO A 11 34.41 -36.80 2.22
CA PRO A 11 33.35 -35.90 2.65
C PRO A 11 32.09 -36.72 2.90
N MET A 12 31.52 -36.58 4.10
CA MET A 12 30.28 -37.22 4.50
C MET A 12 29.20 -36.81 3.49
N ASN A 13 28.76 -37.75 2.66
CA ASN A 13 27.79 -37.49 1.60
C ASN A 13 26.41 -37.30 2.25
N ILE A 14 26.03 -36.04 2.52
CA ILE A 14 24.72 -35.68 3.10
C ILE A 14 23.58 -35.81 2.05
N SER A 15 23.89 -36.21 0.81
CA SER A 15 22.98 -36.09 -0.34
C SER A 15 21.92 -37.18 -0.51
N ASP A 16 21.95 -38.30 0.22
CA ASP A 16 21.19 -39.48 -0.25
C ASP A 16 19.80 -39.65 0.39
N ASN A 17 19.33 -38.71 1.21
CA ASN A 17 18.03 -38.84 1.91
C ASN A 17 17.11 -37.60 1.88
N PHE A 18 17.47 -36.51 1.21
CA PHE A 18 16.57 -35.38 1.02
C PHE A 18 16.25 -35.22 -0.45
N LYS A 19 14.97 -35.28 -0.82
CA LYS A 19 14.55 -34.78 -2.13
C LYS A 19 14.86 -33.28 -2.12
N GLU A 20 15.46 -32.76 -3.19
CA GLU A 20 15.82 -31.34 -3.32
C GLU A 20 14.68 -30.37 -2.94
N ASP A 21 13.44 -30.79 -3.16
CA ASP A 21 12.20 -30.08 -2.81
C ASP A 21 12.00 -29.86 -1.30
N ASP A 22 12.60 -30.67 -0.41
CA ASP A 22 12.44 -30.58 1.05
C ASP A 22 13.46 -29.63 1.70
N LEU A 23 14.45 -29.13 0.96
CA LEU A 23 15.54 -28.31 1.51
C LEU A 23 15.19 -26.82 1.61
N PHE A 24 14.19 -26.33 0.87
CA PHE A 24 13.86 -24.91 0.77
C PHE A 24 12.37 -24.65 0.94
N ILE A 25 12.04 -23.62 1.71
CA ILE A 25 10.67 -23.12 1.81
C ILE A 25 10.38 -22.24 0.59
N ASN A 26 9.23 -22.44 -0.04
CA ASN A 26 8.78 -21.58 -1.12
C ASN A 26 8.67 -20.12 -0.64
N ARG A 27 9.24 -19.17 -1.40
CA ARG A 27 9.27 -17.74 -1.07
C ARG A 27 7.88 -17.16 -0.75
N GLU A 28 6.85 -17.60 -1.45
CA GLU A 28 5.50 -17.06 -1.31
C GLU A 28 4.82 -17.59 -0.05
N ILE A 29 5.10 -18.85 0.31
CA ILE A 29 4.69 -19.44 1.60
C ILE A 29 5.43 -18.75 2.76
N SER A 30 6.73 -18.53 2.62
CA SER A 30 7.52 -17.78 3.61
C SER A 30 7.00 -16.34 3.78
N TRP A 31 6.60 -15.67 2.69
CA TRP A 31 5.98 -14.34 2.77
C TRP A 31 4.64 -14.36 3.52
N LEU A 32 3.81 -15.39 3.31
CA LEU A 32 2.56 -15.55 4.06
C LEU A 32 2.80 -15.74 5.56
N GLN A 33 3.86 -16.47 5.93
CA GLN A 33 4.29 -16.62 7.32
C GLN A 33 4.83 -15.31 7.91
N PHE A 34 5.55 -14.51 7.12
CA PHE A 34 5.91 -13.15 7.54
C PHE A 34 4.67 -12.32 7.85
N ASN A 35 3.67 -12.30 6.96
CA ASN A 35 2.45 -11.54 7.21
C ASN A 35 1.65 -12.12 8.38
N GLU A 36 1.76 -13.42 8.68
CA GLU A 36 1.22 -14.00 9.92
C GLU A 36 1.85 -13.37 11.17
N ARG A 37 3.15 -13.05 11.16
CA ARG A 37 3.79 -12.33 12.28
C ARG A 37 3.19 -10.94 12.47
N VAL A 38 2.79 -10.26 11.40
CA VAL A 38 2.06 -8.98 11.49
C VAL A 38 0.69 -9.16 12.16
N LEU A 39 -0.02 -10.26 11.84
CA LEU A 39 -1.28 -10.59 12.52
C LEU A 39 -1.07 -10.94 14.00
N GLN A 40 0.08 -11.54 14.34
CA GLN A 40 0.43 -11.83 15.73
C GLN A 40 0.56 -10.56 16.55
N GLU A 41 1.16 -9.49 16.00
CA GLU A 41 1.20 -8.16 16.67
C GLU A 41 -0.20 -7.61 16.96
N ALA A 42 -1.18 -7.84 16.06
CA ALA A 42 -2.58 -7.46 16.31
C ALA A 42 -3.26 -8.31 17.40
N SER A 43 -2.76 -9.53 17.64
CA SER A 43 -3.27 -10.44 18.67
C SER A 43 -2.54 -10.32 20.01
N ASP A 44 -1.36 -9.68 20.05
CA ASP A 44 -0.49 -9.63 21.23
C ASP A 44 -1.06 -8.68 22.30
N PRO A 45 -1.45 -9.15 23.49
CA PRO A 45 -1.99 -8.30 24.54
C PRO A 45 -0.99 -7.27 25.09
N THR A 46 0.31 -7.42 24.83
CA THR A 46 1.35 -6.44 25.20
C THR A 46 1.40 -5.25 24.25
N THR A 47 0.83 -5.39 23.05
CA THR A 47 0.69 -4.29 22.08
C THR A 47 -0.52 -3.42 22.44
N PRO A 48 -0.34 -2.08 22.52
CA PRO A 48 -1.44 -1.18 22.86
C PRO A 48 -2.67 -1.34 21.96
N LEU A 49 -3.85 -1.13 22.52
CA LEU A 49 -5.12 -1.48 21.87
C LEU A 49 -5.30 -0.88 20.46
N LEU A 50 -5.00 0.41 20.28
CA LEU A 50 -5.17 1.05 18.97
C LEU A 50 -4.01 0.75 18.02
N GLU A 51 -2.84 0.35 18.53
CA GLU A 51 -1.76 -0.18 17.68
C GLU A 51 -2.11 -1.56 17.12
N ARG A 52 -2.77 -2.42 17.90
CA ARG A 52 -3.31 -3.70 17.39
C ARG A 52 -4.31 -3.52 16.26
N ILE A 53 -5.17 -2.51 16.35
CA ILE A 53 -6.09 -2.13 15.26
C ILE A 53 -5.31 -1.71 14.01
N LYS A 54 -4.25 -0.91 14.15
CA LYS A 54 -3.40 -0.54 13.02
C LYS A 54 -2.70 -1.75 12.41
N PHE A 55 -2.24 -2.72 13.22
CA PHE A 55 -1.65 -3.96 12.71
C PHE A 55 -2.62 -4.81 11.88
N LEU A 56 -3.92 -4.82 12.20
CA LEU A 56 -4.93 -5.40 11.28
C LEU A 56 -4.97 -4.68 9.93
N GLY A 57 -4.83 -3.35 9.95
CA GLY A 57 -4.71 -2.55 8.72
C GLY A 57 -3.44 -2.86 7.93
N ILE A 58 -2.29 -2.94 8.59
CA ILE A 58 -1.00 -3.29 7.96
C ILE A 58 -1.08 -4.69 7.34
N PHE A 59 -1.59 -5.67 8.10
CA PHE A 59 -1.81 -7.03 7.61
C PHE A 59 -2.68 -7.07 6.36
N SER A 60 -3.79 -6.32 6.35
CA SER A 60 -4.69 -6.22 5.20
C SER A 60 -4.03 -5.53 4.01
N ASN A 61 -3.24 -4.48 4.24
CA ASN A 61 -2.53 -3.77 3.18
C ASN A 61 -1.48 -4.67 2.50
N ASN A 62 -0.68 -5.37 3.31
CA ASN A 62 0.29 -6.35 2.85
C ASN A 62 -0.40 -7.46 2.04
N ARG A 63 -1.53 -7.97 2.55
CA ARG A 63 -2.32 -9.00 1.86
C ARG A 63 -2.77 -8.53 0.48
N ASP A 64 -3.24 -7.29 0.36
CA ASP A 64 -3.64 -6.73 -0.93
C ASP A 64 -2.47 -6.68 -1.90
N GLU A 65 -1.29 -6.22 -1.46
CA GLU A 65 -0.08 -6.22 -2.29
C GLU A 65 0.31 -7.64 -2.74
N PHE A 66 0.27 -8.61 -1.83
CA PHE A 66 0.57 -10.01 -2.14
C PHE A 66 -0.32 -10.56 -3.25
N PHE A 67 -1.62 -10.31 -3.19
CA PHE A 67 -2.54 -10.75 -4.24
C PHE A 67 -2.30 -10.02 -5.57
N ARG A 68 -2.08 -8.71 -5.50
CA ARG A 68 -1.91 -7.85 -6.68
C ARG A 68 -0.63 -8.16 -7.46
N VAL A 69 0.43 -8.55 -6.75
CA VAL A 69 1.75 -8.79 -7.32
C VAL A 69 2.03 -10.29 -7.42
N ARG A 70 2.18 -10.96 -6.27
CA ARG A 70 2.74 -12.32 -6.20
C ARG A 70 1.76 -13.36 -6.72
N VAL A 71 0.51 -13.34 -6.26
CA VAL A 71 -0.52 -14.28 -6.74
C VAL A 71 -0.81 -14.07 -8.23
N ALA A 72 -0.82 -12.82 -8.68
CA ALA A 72 -0.95 -12.49 -10.10
C ALA A 72 0.18 -13.12 -10.95
N THR A 73 1.44 -13.00 -10.50
CA THR A 73 2.60 -13.63 -11.17
C THR A 73 2.47 -15.14 -11.24
N ILE A 74 2.06 -15.80 -10.16
CA ILE A 74 1.89 -17.26 -10.14
C ILE A 74 0.74 -17.70 -11.06
N HIS A 75 -0.35 -16.94 -11.14
CA HIS A 75 -1.42 -17.17 -12.12
C HIS A 75 -0.93 -17.07 -13.56
N ARG A 76 -0.15 -16.03 -13.89
CA ARG A 76 0.46 -15.89 -15.22
C ARG A 76 1.36 -17.09 -15.55
N MET A 77 2.21 -17.50 -14.61
CA MET A 77 3.06 -18.70 -14.77
C MET A 77 2.22 -19.95 -15.05
N ASN A 78 1.16 -20.18 -14.27
CA ASN A 78 0.24 -21.31 -14.49
C ASN A 78 -0.42 -21.27 -15.88
N MET A 79 -0.82 -20.08 -16.35
CA MET A 79 -1.40 -19.91 -17.69
C MET A 79 -0.39 -20.22 -18.81
N LEU A 80 0.84 -19.73 -18.70
CA LEU A 80 1.90 -19.97 -19.69
C LEU A 80 2.31 -21.45 -19.74
N MET A 81 2.37 -22.11 -18.59
CA MET A 81 2.60 -23.56 -18.51
C MET A 81 1.49 -24.36 -19.21
N GLN A 82 0.22 -23.98 -19.02
CA GLN A 82 -0.90 -24.62 -19.74
C GLN A 82 -0.81 -24.44 -21.25
N LYS A 83 -0.23 -23.34 -21.73
CA LYS A 83 0.01 -23.07 -23.16
C LYS A 83 1.30 -23.69 -23.70
N LYS A 84 2.12 -24.35 -22.86
CA LYS A 84 3.46 -24.86 -23.19
C LYS A 84 4.42 -23.77 -23.69
N GLU A 85 4.21 -22.52 -23.26
CA GLU A 85 5.00 -21.35 -23.66
C GLU A 85 6.11 -21.01 -22.65
N LEU A 86 6.26 -21.82 -21.59
CA LEU A 86 7.25 -21.62 -20.54
C LEU A 86 8.33 -22.72 -20.62
N ASP A 87 9.60 -22.30 -20.60
CA ASP A 87 10.75 -23.21 -20.54
C ASP A 87 10.75 -23.92 -19.17
N TYR A 88 11.10 -25.22 -19.14
CA TYR A 88 10.92 -26.17 -18.01
C TYR A 88 11.77 -25.88 -16.75
N ARG A 89 12.19 -24.63 -16.52
CA ARG A 89 13.13 -24.24 -15.44
C ARG A 89 12.47 -23.90 -14.10
N ILE A 90 11.18 -24.20 -13.91
CA ILE A 90 10.50 -23.95 -12.64
C ILE A 90 10.44 -25.25 -11.83
N ASN A 91 11.13 -25.27 -10.68
CA ASN A 91 11.19 -26.44 -9.78
C ASN A 91 9.94 -26.59 -8.89
N PHE A 92 8.82 -25.94 -9.21
CA PHE A 92 7.57 -26.07 -8.47
C PHE A 92 6.37 -26.03 -9.41
N ASP A 93 5.26 -26.62 -8.98
CA ASP A 93 3.98 -26.59 -9.70
C ASP A 93 3.16 -25.35 -9.26
N PRO A 94 2.97 -24.33 -10.12
CA PRO A 94 2.22 -23.12 -9.78
C PRO A 94 0.78 -23.39 -9.36
N LYS A 95 0.14 -24.45 -9.88
CA LYS A 95 -1.23 -24.80 -9.52
C LYS A 95 -1.29 -25.34 -8.09
N LYS A 96 -0.33 -26.19 -7.70
CA LYS A 96 -0.21 -26.67 -6.31
C LYS A 96 0.09 -25.51 -5.35
N LEU A 97 1.03 -24.63 -5.73
CA LEU A 97 1.38 -23.46 -4.93
C LEU A 97 0.18 -22.53 -4.71
N LEU A 98 -0.61 -22.25 -5.76
CA LEU A 98 -1.85 -21.45 -5.61
C LEU A 98 -2.84 -22.10 -4.64
N SER A 99 -3.01 -23.43 -4.72
CA SER A 99 -3.89 -24.15 -3.80
C SER A 99 -3.43 -24.05 -2.35
N GLU A 100 -2.12 -24.18 -2.11
CA GLU A 100 -1.51 -24.04 -0.78
C GLU A 100 -1.66 -22.61 -0.25
N ILE A 101 -1.36 -21.61 -1.09
CA ILE A 101 -1.57 -20.19 -0.77
C ILE A 101 -3.01 -19.96 -0.32
N TYR A 102 -4.01 -20.43 -1.08
CA TYR A 102 -5.41 -20.20 -0.72
C TYR A 102 -5.82 -20.89 0.58
N SER A 103 -5.31 -22.08 0.85
CA SER A 103 -5.53 -22.76 2.13
C SER A 103 -4.99 -21.92 3.29
N ILE A 104 -3.74 -21.46 3.20
CA ILE A 104 -3.12 -20.63 4.24
C ILE A 104 -3.90 -19.32 4.40
N VAL A 105 -4.23 -18.62 3.31
CA VAL A 105 -5.01 -17.38 3.36
C VAL A 105 -6.38 -17.59 4.01
N GLU A 106 -7.00 -18.76 3.86
CA GLU A 106 -8.28 -19.07 4.50
C GLU A 106 -8.15 -19.18 6.03
N ASP A 107 -7.14 -19.88 6.51
CA ASP A 107 -6.89 -20.01 7.95
C ASP A 107 -6.49 -18.68 8.59
N GLN A 108 -5.70 -17.88 7.88
CA GLN A 108 -5.34 -16.54 8.33
C GLN A 108 -6.56 -15.60 8.39
N GLU A 109 -7.54 -15.75 7.49
CA GLU A 109 -8.78 -14.97 7.51
C GLU A 109 -9.66 -15.31 8.73
N LYS A 110 -9.74 -16.60 9.08
CA LYS A 110 -10.45 -17.05 10.30
C LYS A 110 -9.83 -16.43 11.55
N ARG A 111 -8.50 -16.42 11.64
CA ARG A 111 -7.75 -15.76 12.73
C ARG A 111 -7.97 -14.26 12.74
N PHE A 112 -7.84 -13.61 11.58
CA PHE A 112 -8.09 -12.17 11.43
C PHE A 112 -9.47 -11.78 11.96
N THR A 113 -10.51 -12.53 11.58
CA THR A 113 -11.89 -12.28 12.02
C THR A 113 -12.02 -12.42 13.54
N ALA A 114 -11.44 -13.48 14.13
CA ALA A 114 -11.46 -13.68 15.58
C ALA A 114 -10.75 -12.54 16.33
N VAL A 115 -9.56 -12.12 15.87
CA VAL A 115 -8.82 -10.99 16.44
C VAL A 115 -9.63 -9.70 16.33
N TYR A 116 -10.22 -9.41 15.17
CA TYR A 116 -11.04 -8.22 14.99
C TYR A 116 -12.27 -8.18 15.90
N GLN A 117 -12.96 -9.31 16.09
CA GLN A 117 -14.09 -9.41 17.01
C GLN A 117 -13.65 -9.16 18.47
N ASP A 118 -12.52 -9.73 18.88
CA ASP A 118 -11.97 -9.53 20.22
C ASP A 118 -11.54 -8.07 20.46
N LEU A 119 -10.86 -7.45 19.48
CA LEU A 119 -10.49 -6.04 19.57
C LEU A 119 -11.72 -5.13 19.59
N THR A 120 -12.75 -5.44 18.82
CA THR A 120 -14.01 -4.67 18.84
C THR A 120 -14.68 -4.74 20.23
N ARG A 121 -14.64 -5.91 20.88
CA ARG A 121 -15.09 -6.07 22.27
C ARG A 121 -14.26 -5.23 23.24
N GLN A 122 -12.93 -5.29 23.14
CA GLN A 122 -12.04 -4.50 24.00
C GLN A 122 -12.21 -2.97 23.79
N LEU A 123 -12.41 -2.52 22.55
CA LEU A 123 -12.74 -1.13 22.25
C LEU A 123 -14.02 -0.71 22.99
N LYS A 124 -15.06 -1.54 22.91
CA LYS A 124 -16.33 -1.30 23.60
C LYS A 124 -16.18 -1.19 25.11
N GLU A 125 -15.39 -2.08 25.72
CA GLU A 125 -15.05 -2.05 27.16
C GLU A 125 -14.32 -0.77 27.57
N ASN A 126 -13.57 -0.17 26.63
CA ASN A 126 -12.86 1.09 26.80
C ASN A 126 -13.68 2.33 26.33
N GLY A 127 -14.99 2.18 26.11
CA GLY A 127 -15.86 3.30 25.72
C GLY A 127 -15.71 3.74 24.26
N ILE A 128 -15.12 2.92 23.39
CA ILE A 128 -14.98 3.19 21.95
C ILE A 128 -15.93 2.26 21.20
N PHE A 129 -16.91 2.84 20.50
CA PHE A 129 -17.97 2.12 19.81
C PHE A 129 -17.84 2.34 18.30
N ILE A 130 -17.59 1.26 17.56
CA ILE A 130 -17.76 1.24 16.10
C ILE A 130 -19.20 0.82 15.84
N VAL A 131 -20.03 1.74 15.39
CA VAL A 131 -21.48 1.54 15.17
C VAL A 131 -21.81 1.50 13.68
N ASN A 132 -22.89 0.79 13.33
CA ASN A 132 -23.44 0.76 11.98
C ASN A 132 -24.71 1.62 11.84
N GLU A 133 -25.31 1.64 10.65
CA GLU A 133 -26.48 2.45 10.32
C GLU A 133 -27.77 2.08 11.07
N GLU A 134 -27.85 0.86 11.60
CA GLU A 134 -29.00 0.35 12.35
C GLU A 134 -28.91 0.69 13.85
N GLU A 135 -27.72 1.10 14.32
CA GLU A 135 -27.41 1.39 15.73
C GLU A 135 -27.44 2.90 16.05
N LEU A 136 -27.74 3.74 15.06
CA LEU A 136 -27.76 5.19 15.21
C LEU A 136 -28.95 5.66 16.05
N THR A 137 -28.69 6.58 16.98
CA THR A 137 -29.76 7.38 17.59
C THR A 137 -30.39 8.32 16.57
N LYS A 138 -31.57 8.88 16.89
CA LYS A 138 -32.25 9.84 16.00
C LYS A 138 -31.37 11.05 15.68
N GLU A 139 -30.73 11.63 16.69
CA GLU A 139 -29.84 12.79 16.55
C GLU A 139 -28.61 12.46 15.69
N GLN A 140 -27.98 11.30 15.93
CA GLN A 140 -26.86 10.84 15.11
C GLN A 140 -27.29 10.58 13.66
N GLY A 141 -28.48 10.03 13.43
CA GLY A 141 -29.03 9.84 12.08
C GLY A 141 -29.26 11.15 11.34
N GLU A 142 -29.79 12.18 12.02
CA GLU A 142 -29.94 13.54 11.47
C GLU A 142 -28.57 14.17 11.13
N TYR A 143 -27.57 14.01 12.02
CA TYR A 143 -26.20 14.43 11.77
C TYR A 143 -25.59 13.70 10.56
N VAL A 144 -25.67 12.37 10.51
CA VAL A 144 -25.16 11.54 9.40
C VAL A 144 -25.78 11.98 8.07
N ARG A 145 -27.09 12.24 8.04
CA ARG A 145 -27.77 12.74 6.84
C ARG A 145 -27.29 14.13 6.42
N SER A 146 -27.11 15.04 7.39
CA SER A 146 -26.57 16.38 7.12
C SER A 146 -25.15 16.31 6.58
N PHE A 147 -24.28 15.54 7.24
CA PHE A 147 -22.90 15.29 6.83
C PHE A 147 -22.82 14.69 5.43
N PHE A 148 -23.67 13.70 5.14
CA PHE A 148 -23.77 13.11 3.81
C PHE A 148 -24.10 14.16 2.74
N ASN A 149 -25.12 14.98 2.97
CA ASN A 149 -25.54 15.99 2.00
C ASN A 149 -24.49 17.09 1.77
N GLN A 150 -23.74 17.47 2.81
CA GLN A 150 -22.75 18.54 2.73
C GLN A 150 -21.39 18.07 2.17
N HIS A 151 -20.94 16.86 2.53
CA HIS A 151 -19.56 16.43 2.28
C HIS A 151 -19.43 15.21 1.35
N ILE A 152 -20.45 14.36 1.25
CA ILE A 152 -20.34 13.06 0.54
C ILE A 152 -21.12 13.04 -0.76
N ARG A 153 -22.33 13.62 -0.78
CA ARG A 153 -23.31 13.47 -1.87
C ARG A 153 -22.77 13.86 -3.24
N SER A 154 -21.92 14.88 -3.32
CA SER A 154 -21.28 15.34 -4.57
C SER A 154 -20.27 14.34 -5.16
N TYR A 155 -19.86 13.32 -4.41
CA TYR A 155 -18.86 12.33 -4.82
C TYR A 155 -19.46 10.93 -5.03
N VAL A 156 -20.72 10.71 -4.66
CA VAL A 156 -21.39 9.42 -4.75
C VAL A 156 -22.30 9.39 -5.98
N PHE A 157 -21.80 8.77 -7.06
CA PHE A 157 -22.53 8.61 -8.32
C PHE A 157 -22.94 7.15 -8.54
N PRO A 158 -24.25 6.84 -8.58
CA PRO A 158 -24.74 5.49 -8.84
C PRO A 158 -24.45 5.00 -10.26
N ILE A 159 -23.82 3.83 -10.36
CA ILE A 159 -23.65 3.11 -11.62
C ILE A 159 -24.77 2.06 -11.71
N MET A 160 -25.79 2.33 -12.50
CA MET A 160 -26.93 1.42 -12.67
C MET A 160 -26.50 0.17 -13.46
N LEU A 161 -26.45 -0.99 -12.80
CA LEU A 161 -25.92 -2.22 -13.41
C LEU A 161 -26.70 -2.64 -14.65
N ASN A 162 -28.00 -2.41 -14.71
CA ASN A 162 -28.81 -2.75 -15.88
C ASN A 162 -28.45 -1.94 -17.14
N ASN A 163 -27.90 -0.73 -16.98
CA ASN A 163 -27.67 0.21 -18.08
C ASN A 163 -26.24 0.13 -18.62
N VAL A 164 -25.34 -0.49 -17.87
CA VAL A 164 -23.91 -0.58 -18.21
C VAL A 164 -23.61 -1.92 -18.85
N LYS A 165 -22.84 -1.92 -19.95
CA LYS A 165 -22.45 -3.14 -20.67
C LYS A 165 -21.49 -3.99 -19.85
N ASP A 166 -20.38 -3.42 -19.39
CA ASP A 166 -19.39 -4.06 -18.52
C ASP A 166 -18.79 -3.07 -17.52
N LEU A 167 -18.12 -3.59 -16.48
CA LEU A 167 -17.54 -2.82 -15.38
C LEU A 167 -16.01 -2.81 -15.44
N THR A 168 -15.43 -3.00 -16.63
CA THR A 168 -13.97 -3.09 -16.79
C THR A 168 -13.24 -1.77 -16.47
N PHE A 169 -13.93 -0.63 -16.50
CA PHE A 169 -13.40 0.69 -16.14
C PHE A 169 -13.24 0.95 -14.63
N LEU A 170 -13.72 0.06 -13.76
CA LEU A 170 -13.62 0.26 -12.32
C LEU A 170 -12.16 0.12 -11.85
N LYS A 171 -11.74 0.99 -10.90
CA LYS A 171 -10.36 1.10 -10.42
C LYS A 171 -10.05 0.19 -9.24
N ASP A 172 -8.85 -0.42 -9.28
CA ASP A 172 -8.37 -1.50 -8.42
C ASP A 172 -8.11 -1.17 -6.93
N GLN A 173 -8.12 0.11 -6.56
CA GLN A 173 -7.86 0.55 -5.18
C GLN A 173 -9.12 0.94 -4.41
N ASN A 174 -10.27 0.97 -5.08
CA ASN A 174 -11.53 1.31 -4.45
C ASN A 174 -12.30 0.03 -4.12
N PHE A 175 -13.09 0.10 -3.06
CA PHE A 175 -14.18 -0.83 -2.84
C PHE A 175 -15.50 -0.09 -3.14
N TYR A 176 -16.54 -0.87 -3.34
CA TYR A 176 -17.83 -0.41 -3.82
C TYR A 176 -18.94 -1.02 -2.97
N LEU A 177 -20.08 -0.34 -2.92
CA LEU A 177 -21.33 -0.88 -2.41
C LEU A 177 -22.19 -1.33 -3.59
N ALA A 178 -22.45 -2.63 -3.65
CA ALA A 178 -23.42 -3.21 -4.58
C ALA A 178 -24.81 -3.12 -3.94
N VAL A 179 -25.65 -2.25 -4.49
CA VAL A 179 -26.95 -1.87 -3.93
C VAL A 179 -28.06 -2.64 -4.62
N VAL A 180 -28.94 -3.26 -3.83
CA VAL A 180 -30.24 -3.78 -4.25
C VAL A 180 -31.29 -2.73 -3.92
N MET A 181 -32.12 -2.38 -4.90
CA MET A 181 -33.24 -1.44 -4.74
C MET A 181 -34.52 -2.12 -5.18
N ALA A 182 -35.58 -2.02 -4.38
CA ALA A 182 -36.89 -2.55 -4.74
C ALA A 182 -38.02 -1.60 -4.33
N ASP A 183 -39.14 -1.73 -5.04
CA ASP A 183 -40.44 -1.19 -4.62
C ASP A 183 -41.28 -2.39 -4.15
N THR A 184 -41.40 -2.57 -2.84
CA THR A 184 -42.12 -3.71 -2.24
C THR A 184 -43.62 -3.66 -2.48
N THR A 185 -44.16 -2.52 -2.93
CA THR A 185 -45.59 -2.36 -3.26
C THR A 185 -45.93 -2.81 -4.68
N LYS A 186 -44.92 -2.93 -5.57
CA LYS A 186 -45.10 -3.34 -6.97
C LYS A 186 -44.34 -4.64 -7.24
N LYS A 187 -45.02 -5.64 -7.81
CA LYS A 187 -44.36 -6.87 -8.26
C LYS A 187 -43.26 -6.57 -9.30
N ASN A 188 -42.06 -7.10 -9.08
CA ASN A 188 -40.97 -7.26 -10.06
C ASN A 188 -40.18 -6.01 -10.53
N LYS A 189 -39.81 -5.08 -9.65
CA LYS A 189 -38.81 -4.05 -10.02
C LYS A 189 -37.61 -3.99 -9.08
N THR A 190 -36.94 -5.14 -8.86
CA THR A 190 -35.60 -5.12 -8.28
C THR A 190 -34.61 -4.54 -9.28
N ARG A 191 -33.90 -3.49 -8.88
CA ARG A 191 -32.82 -2.86 -9.63
C ARG A 191 -31.54 -2.96 -8.83
N PHE A 192 -30.43 -2.87 -9.54
CA PHE A 192 -29.11 -2.98 -8.93
C PHE A 192 -28.25 -1.80 -9.36
N ALA A 193 -27.52 -1.26 -8.40
CA ALA A 193 -26.55 -0.19 -8.63
C ALA A 193 -25.21 -0.54 -7.98
N LEU A 194 -24.16 0.14 -8.40
CA LEU A 194 -22.87 0.11 -7.76
C LEU A 194 -22.49 1.53 -7.36
N LEU A 195 -22.09 1.72 -6.11
CA LEU A 195 -21.62 3.00 -5.58
C LEU A 195 -20.14 2.88 -5.23
N LYS A 196 -19.32 3.77 -5.78
CA LYS A 196 -17.93 3.92 -5.34
C LYS A 196 -17.93 4.62 -3.98
N VAL A 197 -17.18 4.08 -3.01
CA VAL A 197 -17.03 4.72 -1.70
C VAL A 197 -15.84 5.69 -1.73
N PRO A 198 -16.03 7.00 -1.48
CA PRO A 198 -15.01 8.03 -1.72
C PRO A 198 -14.05 8.23 -0.53
N VAL A 199 -13.43 7.15 -0.03
CA VAL A 199 -12.55 7.20 1.16
C VAL A 199 -11.39 8.19 1.00
N GLN A 200 -10.78 8.28 -0.17
CA GLN A 200 -9.64 9.19 -0.43
C GLN A 200 -9.97 10.68 -0.29
N ILE A 201 -11.25 11.04 -0.31
CA ILE A 201 -11.72 12.43 -0.24
C ILE A 201 -12.25 12.76 1.16
N VAL A 202 -13.02 11.84 1.75
CA VAL A 202 -13.78 12.10 2.98
C VAL A 202 -13.13 11.47 4.21
N GLY A 203 -12.27 10.47 4.03
CA GLY A 203 -11.80 9.60 5.11
C GLY A 203 -12.73 8.41 5.35
N ARG A 204 -12.21 7.34 5.96
CA ARG A 204 -12.96 6.10 6.21
C ARG A 204 -13.87 6.20 7.43
N PHE A 205 -13.47 6.96 8.45
CA PHE A 205 -14.09 6.99 9.78
C PHE A 205 -14.68 8.36 10.06
N ILE A 206 -15.96 8.38 10.45
CA ILE A 206 -16.66 9.59 10.86
C ILE A 206 -16.91 9.47 12.37
N ILE A 207 -16.46 10.48 13.11
CA ILE A 207 -16.72 10.57 14.56
C ILE A 207 -18.12 11.15 14.74
N LEU A 208 -18.91 10.48 15.57
CA LEU A 208 -20.25 10.91 15.97
C LEU A 208 -20.21 11.49 17.37
N ASP A 209 -21.07 12.48 17.62
CA ASP A 209 -21.28 12.98 18.97
C ASP A 209 -21.82 11.84 19.86
N PRO A 210 -21.29 11.71 21.08
CA PRO A 210 -21.81 10.74 22.02
C PRO A 210 -23.24 11.12 22.44
N PRO A 211 -24.13 10.14 22.66
CA PRO A 211 -25.43 10.39 23.25
C PRO A 211 -25.30 11.08 24.62
N GLU A 212 -26.31 11.85 25.04
CA GLU A 212 -26.27 12.64 26.28
C GLU A 212 -25.91 11.83 27.54
N ASN A 213 -26.30 10.56 27.56
CA ASN A 213 -26.04 9.63 28.68
C ASN A 213 -24.63 9.03 28.69
N ASN A 214 -23.79 9.30 27.68
CA ASN A 214 -22.47 8.67 27.53
C ASN A 214 -21.39 9.60 26.96
N LYS A 215 -21.29 10.83 27.51
CA LYS A 215 -20.40 11.91 27.00
C LYS A 215 -18.91 11.58 26.96
N ASN A 216 -18.45 10.57 27.70
CA ASN A 216 -17.03 10.16 27.72
C ASN A 216 -16.70 9.06 26.71
N SER A 217 -17.69 8.61 25.92
CA SER A 217 -17.48 7.57 24.92
C SER A 217 -17.23 8.15 23.52
N HIS A 218 -16.56 7.36 22.70
CA HIS A 218 -16.26 7.69 21.31
C HIS A 218 -17.12 6.83 20.40
N PHE A 219 -17.97 7.46 19.58
CA PHE A 219 -18.78 6.77 18.58
C PHE A 219 -18.18 7.01 17.20
N ILE A 220 -17.93 5.93 16.47
CA ILE A 220 -17.30 5.95 15.16
C ILE A 220 -18.20 5.17 14.20
N ILE A 221 -18.59 5.79 13.10
CA ILE A 221 -19.29 5.12 11.99
C ILE A 221 -18.38 5.09 10.76
N LEU A 222 -18.40 3.97 10.04
CA LEU A 222 -17.66 3.82 8.80
C LEU A 222 -18.41 4.52 7.66
N LEU A 223 -17.66 5.09 6.72
CA LEU A 223 -18.21 5.79 5.54
C LEU A 223 -19.20 4.91 4.75
N ASP A 224 -18.96 3.60 4.71
CA ASP A 224 -19.82 2.62 4.07
C ASP A 224 -21.21 2.65 4.67
N ASP A 225 -21.31 2.66 6.00
CA ASP A 225 -22.59 2.65 6.73
C ASP A 225 -23.26 4.03 6.69
N VAL A 226 -22.48 5.13 6.63
CA VAL A 226 -23.03 6.46 6.29
C VAL A 226 -23.74 6.44 4.94
N ILE A 227 -23.12 5.83 3.92
CA ILE A 227 -23.73 5.70 2.59
C ILE A 227 -24.93 4.75 2.64
N ARG A 228 -24.87 3.65 3.40
CA ARG A 228 -26.01 2.73 3.61
C ARG A 228 -27.22 3.45 4.20
N TYR A 229 -27.00 4.23 5.27
CA TYR A 229 -28.05 5.03 5.90
C TYR A 229 -28.71 6.00 4.92
N CYS A 230 -27.93 6.57 4.00
CA CYS A 230 -28.39 7.58 3.04
C CYS A 230 -28.82 7.03 1.66
N LEU A 231 -28.92 5.70 1.47
CA LEU A 231 -29.43 5.12 0.22
C LEU A 231 -30.81 5.66 -0.19
N PRO A 232 -31.78 5.85 0.73
CA PRO A 232 -33.06 6.45 0.38
C PRO A 232 -32.93 7.86 -0.22
N ASP A 233 -31.98 8.66 0.26
CA ASP A 233 -31.77 10.03 -0.23
C ASP A 233 -31.11 10.04 -1.62
N ILE A 234 -30.17 9.11 -1.85
CA ILE A 234 -29.48 8.92 -3.13
C ILE A 234 -30.47 8.56 -4.24
N PHE A 235 -31.42 7.66 -3.96
CA PHE A 235 -32.35 7.11 -4.95
C PHE A 235 -33.78 7.65 -4.83
N SER A 236 -33.98 8.72 -4.06
CA SER A 236 -35.27 9.35 -3.75
C SER A 236 -36.15 9.61 -4.98
N VAL A 237 -35.55 9.98 -6.11
CA VAL A 237 -36.26 10.29 -7.36
C VAL A 237 -36.88 9.07 -8.07
N PHE A 238 -36.51 7.84 -7.68
CA PHE A 238 -36.93 6.61 -8.36
C PHE A 238 -38.06 5.85 -7.64
N GLY A 239 -38.48 6.31 -6.46
CA GLY A 239 -39.63 5.76 -5.72
C GLY A 239 -39.40 4.35 -5.14
N TYR A 240 -38.15 3.95 -4.89
CA TYR A 240 -37.85 2.71 -4.17
C TYR A 240 -38.09 2.89 -2.66
N ASN A 241 -38.53 1.83 -1.99
CA ASN A 241 -38.80 1.83 -0.55
C ASN A 241 -38.04 0.74 0.22
N HIS A 242 -37.22 -0.06 -0.47
CA HIS A 242 -36.37 -1.08 0.14
C HIS A 242 -34.97 -1.01 -0.46
N PHE A 243 -33.96 -1.06 0.42
CA PHE A 243 -32.55 -0.93 0.07
C PHE A 243 -31.71 -1.94 0.85
N GLU A 244 -30.82 -2.64 0.15
CA GLU A 244 -29.74 -3.44 0.75
C GLU A 244 -28.43 -3.08 0.06
N ALA A 245 -27.31 -3.13 0.77
CA ALA A 245 -26.02 -2.80 0.19
C ALA A 245 -24.88 -3.67 0.73
N TYR A 246 -24.17 -4.27 -0.21
CA TYR A 246 -23.15 -5.28 0.03
C TYR A 246 -21.80 -4.78 -0.43
N THR A 247 -20.79 -4.85 0.44
CA THR A 247 -19.45 -4.38 0.09
C THR A 247 -18.81 -5.35 -0.91
N VAL A 248 -18.20 -4.81 -1.96
CA VAL A 248 -17.40 -5.56 -2.93
C VAL A 248 -16.08 -4.88 -3.18
N LYS A 249 -15.04 -5.69 -3.39
CA LYS A 249 -13.70 -5.23 -3.72
C LYS A 249 -13.12 -6.17 -4.74
N PHE A 250 -12.46 -5.62 -5.75
CA PHE A 250 -11.67 -6.41 -6.68
C PHE A 250 -10.20 -6.05 -6.55
N THR A 251 -9.35 -7.00 -6.95
CA THR A 251 -7.90 -6.83 -7.06
C THR A 251 -7.49 -7.33 -8.43
N ARG A 252 -6.78 -6.51 -9.19
CA ARG A 252 -6.27 -6.75 -10.54
C ARG A 252 -4.76 -6.88 -10.48
N ASP A 253 -4.24 -7.48 -11.52
CA ASP A 253 -2.82 -7.57 -11.75
C ASP A 253 -2.15 -6.19 -11.79
N ALA A 254 -0.97 -6.09 -11.17
CA ALA A 254 -0.17 -4.87 -11.09
C ALA A 254 1.13 -4.91 -11.91
N GLU A 255 1.42 -5.99 -12.66
CA GLU A 255 2.59 -5.98 -13.54
C GLU A 255 2.46 -4.93 -14.64
N LEU A 256 3.55 -4.18 -14.84
CA LEU A 256 3.72 -3.20 -15.90
C LEU A 256 4.44 -3.89 -17.05
N ASP A 257 3.75 -4.16 -18.15
CA ASP A 257 4.42 -4.39 -19.42
C ASP A 257 4.80 -3.02 -19.97
N ILE A 258 6.08 -2.67 -19.89
CA ILE A 258 6.60 -1.44 -20.51
C ILE A 258 6.93 -1.80 -21.96
N ASP A 259 6.23 -1.18 -22.90
CA ASP A 259 6.49 -1.31 -24.34
C ASP A 259 7.97 -1.02 -24.62
N ASN A 260 8.66 -1.82 -25.44
CA ASN A 260 10.09 -1.63 -25.77
C ASN A 260 10.32 -0.76 -27.01
N ASP A 261 9.28 -0.07 -27.49
CA ASP A 261 9.39 0.87 -28.60
C ASP A 261 10.40 1.99 -28.31
N VAL A 262 11.47 2.03 -29.10
CA VAL A 262 12.59 2.99 -28.99
C VAL A 262 12.20 4.38 -29.52
N SER A 263 11.08 4.49 -30.24
CA SER A 263 10.61 5.77 -30.81
C SER A 263 9.88 6.67 -29.80
N LYS A 264 9.46 6.12 -28.66
CA LYS A 264 8.73 6.83 -27.60
C LYS A 264 9.67 7.28 -26.50
N SER A 265 9.41 8.45 -25.93
CA SER A 265 10.09 8.87 -24.72
C SER A 265 9.77 7.91 -23.57
N PHE A 266 10.69 7.78 -22.61
CA PHE A 266 10.50 6.86 -21.48
C PHE A 266 9.28 7.22 -20.61
N ILE A 267 8.96 8.53 -20.51
CA ILE A 267 7.76 9.02 -19.81
C ILE A 267 6.48 8.55 -20.53
N GLU A 268 6.40 8.70 -21.85
CA GLU A 268 5.25 8.24 -22.64
C GLU A 268 5.02 6.72 -22.50
N ARG A 269 6.10 5.94 -22.45
CA ARG A 269 6.03 4.47 -22.24
C ARG A 269 5.44 4.12 -20.87
N ILE A 270 5.77 4.89 -19.82
CA ILE A 270 5.20 4.70 -18.47
C ILE A 270 3.73 5.10 -18.45
N GLU A 271 3.36 6.23 -19.05
CA GLU A 271 1.95 6.67 -19.13
C GLU A 271 1.06 5.65 -19.85
N GLU A 272 1.56 5.05 -20.94
CA GLU A 272 0.85 3.99 -21.65
C GLU A 272 0.74 2.71 -20.81
N SER A 273 1.81 2.31 -20.13
CA SER A 273 1.81 1.13 -19.24
C SER A 273 0.82 1.31 -18.07
N LEU A 274 0.73 2.52 -17.49
CA LEU A 274 -0.28 2.85 -16.47
C LEU A 274 -1.72 2.68 -16.99
N LYS A 275 -1.98 3.08 -18.24
CA LYS A 275 -3.30 2.88 -18.87
C LYS A 275 -3.61 1.41 -19.16
N GLN A 276 -2.59 0.60 -19.48
CA GLN A 276 -2.76 -0.85 -19.66
C GLN A 276 -3.05 -1.55 -18.34
N ARG A 277 -2.41 -1.12 -17.25
CA ARG A 277 -2.64 -1.63 -15.89
C ARG A 277 -4.09 -1.45 -15.41
N GLU A 278 -4.73 -0.31 -15.74
CA GLU A 278 -6.16 -0.13 -15.45
C GLU A 278 -7.05 -1.19 -16.14
N LYS A 279 -6.56 -1.88 -17.18
CA LYS A 279 -7.24 -2.95 -17.92
C LYS A 279 -6.78 -4.37 -17.54
N GLY A 280 -5.92 -4.53 -16.52
CA GLY A 280 -5.36 -5.81 -16.11
C GLY A 280 -6.41 -6.87 -15.75
N VAL A 281 -6.04 -8.15 -15.87
CA VAL A 281 -6.92 -9.29 -15.56
C VAL A 281 -7.27 -9.28 -14.06
N PRO A 282 -8.55 -9.47 -13.67
CA PRO A 282 -8.93 -9.60 -12.27
C PRO A 282 -8.28 -10.85 -11.65
N VAL A 283 -7.64 -10.68 -10.51
CA VAL A 283 -6.95 -11.76 -9.78
C VAL A 283 -7.80 -12.24 -8.60
N ARG A 284 -8.56 -11.32 -7.98
CA ARG A 284 -9.38 -11.59 -6.81
C ARG A 284 -10.63 -10.71 -6.80
N PHE A 285 -11.77 -11.30 -6.46
CA PHE A 285 -13.02 -10.59 -6.19
C PHE A 285 -13.55 -11.02 -4.82
N VAL A 286 -13.57 -10.06 -3.90
CA VAL A 286 -14.07 -10.22 -2.54
C VAL A 286 -15.45 -9.57 -2.44
N TYR A 287 -16.40 -10.29 -1.88
CA TYR A 287 -17.78 -9.83 -1.72
C TYR A 287 -18.29 -10.15 -0.32
N ASP A 288 -19.22 -9.34 0.18
CA ASP A 288 -19.95 -9.61 1.43
C ASP A 288 -20.69 -10.96 1.32
N GLU A 289 -20.45 -11.87 2.26
CA GLU A 289 -21.06 -13.21 2.33
C GLU A 289 -22.59 -13.20 2.31
N LYS A 290 -23.22 -12.11 2.78
CA LYS A 290 -24.69 -11.96 2.81
C LYS A 290 -25.27 -11.52 1.46
N MET A 291 -24.44 -11.28 0.45
CA MET A 291 -24.90 -10.83 -0.87
C MET A 291 -25.77 -11.90 -1.56
N PRO A 292 -26.94 -11.52 -2.09
CA PRO A 292 -27.76 -12.43 -2.88
C PRO A 292 -27.03 -12.94 -4.12
N LEU A 293 -27.13 -14.26 -4.38
CA LEU A 293 -26.49 -14.90 -5.54
C LEU A 293 -26.83 -14.23 -6.87
N VAL A 294 -28.07 -13.75 -7.03
CA VAL A 294 -28.50 -13.03 -8.25
C VAL A 294 -27.67 -11.76 -8.50
N LEU A 295 -27.30 -11.03 -7.45
CA LEU A 295 -26.44 -9.85 -7.57
C LEU A 295 -24.99 -10.26 -7.84
N LEU A 296 -24.49 -11.28 -7.14
CA LEU A 296 -23.15 -11.82 -7.33
C LEU A 296 -22.92 -12.27 -8.78
N ASP A 297 -23.82 -13.08 -9.34
CA ASP A 297 -23.73 -13.58 -10.71
C ASP A 297 -23.75 -12.45 -11.74
N LYS A 298 -24.57 -11.42 -11.47
CA LYS A 298 -24.62 -10.23 -12.32
C LYS A 298 -23.31 -9.44 -12.30
N LEU A 299 -22.69 -9.29 -11.13
CA LEU A 299 -21.38 -8.65 -10.99
C LEU A 299 -20.30 -9.49 -11.67
N LYS A 300 -20.28 -10.81 -11.47
CA LYS A 300 -19.36 -11.73 -12.14
C LYS A 300 -19.42 -11.59 -13.66
N GLN A 301 -20.63 -11.60 -14.22
CA GLN A 301 -20.85 -11.44 -15.66
C GLN A 301 -20.33 -10.08 -16.16
N LYS A 302 -20.65 -8.98 -15.46
CA LYS A 302 -20.26 -7.62 -15.89
C LYS A 302 -18.79 -7.31 -15.71
N MET A 303 -18.16 -7.92 -14.72
CA MET A 303 -16.73 -7.79 -14.43
C MET A 303 -15.88 -8.78 -15.25
N ARG A 304 -16.52 -9.70 -16.00
CA ARG A 304 -15.85 -10.79 -16.75
C ARG A 304 -14.99 -11.67 -15.84
N ILE A 305 -15.51 -11.97 -14.65
CA ILE A 305 -14.84 -12.83 -13.69
C ILE A 305 -15.03 -14.29 -14.13
N ASN A 306 -13.93 -14.97 -14.38
CA ASN A 306 -13.89 -16.37 -14.83
C ASN A 306 -13.75 -17.33 -13.64
N GLU A 307 -13.97 -18.63 -13.85
CA GLU A 307 -13.79 -19.65 -12.81
C GLU A 307 -12.34 -19.77 -12.29
N LYS A 308 -11.37 -19.25 -13.04
CA LYS A 308 -9.96 -19.21 -12.63
C LYS A 308 -9.64 -18.05 -11.69
N ASP A 309 -10.52 -17.06 -11.60
CA ASP A 309 -10.34 -15.89 -10.76
C ASP A 309 -10.76 -16.22 -9.32
N THR A 310 -10.07 -15.65 -8.34
CA THR A 310 -10.33 -15.96 -6.94
C THR A 310 -11.61 -15.28 -6.46
N LEU A 311 -12.71 -16.01 -6.36
CA LEU A 311 -13.93 -15.55 -5.68
C LEU A 311 -13.82 -15.83 -4.18
N ARG A 312 -14.00 -14.80 -3.35
CA ARG A 312 -14.07 -14.98 -1.89
C ARG A 312 -15.26 -14.25 -1.27
N ALA A 313 -16.06 -15.00 -0.53
CA ALA A 313 -16.96 -14.42 0.45
C ALA A 313 -16.11 -13.91 1.62
N GLY A 314 -16.40 -12.70 2.08
CA GLY A 314 -15.78 -12.08 3.23
C GLY A 314 -16.82 -11.39 4.11
N SER A 315 -16.34 -10.75 5.17
CA SER A 315 -17.21 -10.03 6.10
C SER A 315 -17.91 -8.82 5.45
N ARG A 316 -18.80 -8.17 6.21
CA ARG A 316 -19.51 -6.96 5.82
C ARG A 316 -18.56 -5.83 5.37
N TYR A 317 -17.41 -5.69 6.02
CA TYR A 317 -16.45 -4.62 5.73
C TYR A 317 -15.25 -5.18 4.99
N HIS A 318 -14.86 -4.49 3.91
CA HIS A 318 -13.62 -4.77 3.18
C HIS A 318 -12.67 -3.59 3.34
N ASN A 319 -11.47 -3.72 2.77
CA ASN A 319 -10.48 -2.65 2.75
C ASN A 319 -9.97 -2.23 4.14
N PHE A 320 -9.68 -3.22 4.99
CA PHE A 320 -9.16 -3.00 6.35
C PHE A 320 -7.85 -2.22 6.42
N LYS A 321 -7.10 -2.07 5.31
CA LYS A 321 -5.95 -1.16 5.24
C LYS A 321 -6.25 0.24 5.78
N ASP A 322 -7.49 0.71 5.63
CA ASP A 322 -7.89 2.04 6.10
C ASP A 322 -7.80 2.15 7.64
N PHE A 323 -7.85 1.05 8.39
CA PHE A 323 -7.68 1.04 9.86
C PHE A 323 -6.26 1.43 10.32
N MET A 324 -5.29 1.56 9.41
CA MET A 324 -4.02 2.22 9.75
C MET A 324 -4.23 3.70 10.13
N GLU A 325 -5.28 4.33 9.59
CA GLU A 325 -5.70 5.71 9.85
C GLU A 325 -6.85 5.78 10.86
N PHE A 326 -6.99 4.76 11.72
CA PHE A 326 -8.04 4.76 12.75
C PHE A 326 -7.98 6.04 13.60
N PRO A 327 -9.15 6.65 13.94
CA PRO A 327 -9.18 7.93 14.64
C PRO A 327 -8.36 7.94 15.93
N LYS A 328 -7.67 9.06 16.18
CA LYS A 328 -6.96 9.25 17.45
C LYS A 328 -7.96 9.44 18.60
N ILE A 329 -7.72 8.72 19.68
CA ILE A 329 -8.45 8.77 20.94
C ILE A 329 -7.53 9.38 21.98
N ASN A 330 -8.04 10.26 22.83
CA ASN A 330 -7.21 10.98 23.79
C ASN A 330 -6.89 10.12 25.03
N ASN A 331 -6.18 9.01 24.81
CA ASN A 331 -5.69 8.12 25.86
C ASN A 331 -4.30 7.55 25.45
N PRO A 332 -3.21 8.01 26.07
CA PRO A 332 -1.86 7.57 25.75
C PRO A 332 -1.64 6.05 25.89
N ALA A 333 -2.37 5.37 26.78
CA ALA A 333 -2.23 3.93 27.00
C ALA A 333 -2.66 3.08 25.79
N PHE A 334 -3.35 3.68 24.81
CA PHE A 334 -3.74 3.00 23.58
C PHE A 334 -2.68 3.05 22.48
N TYR A 335 -1.56 3.72 22.71
CA TYR A 335 -0.48 3.92 21.75
C TYR A 335 0.84 3.42 22.30
N PHE A 336 1.79 3.15 21.40
CA PHE A 336 3.18 3.04 21.82
C PHE A 336 3.66 4.36 22.42
N GLU A 337 4.55 4.28 23.39
CA GLU A 337 5.22 5.47 23.91
C GLU A 337 5.96 6.16 22.76
N PRO A 338 5.76 7.48 22.54
CA PRO A 338 6.47 8.19 21.50
C PRO A 338 7.98 8.07 21.69
N PHE A 339 8.69 7.68 20.64
CA PHE A 339 10.14 7.58 20.64
C PHE A 339 10.75 8.74 19.83
N PRO A 340 10.95 9.92 20.42
CA PRO A 340 11.51 11.06 19.69
C PRO A 340 12.94 10.75 19.22
N PRO A 341 13.33 11.16 18.00
CA PRO A 341 14.69 10.94 17.53
C PRO A 341 15.73 11.61 18.42
N LEU A 342 16.81 10.90 18.69
CA LEU A 342 17.97 11.34 19.45
C LEU A 342 18.85 12.27 18.60
N ALA A 343 19.43 13.27 19.26
CA ALA A 343 20.46 14.10 18.67
C ALA A 343 21.76 13.29 18.52
N HIS A 344 22.41 13.40 17.36
CA HIS A 344 23.72 12.80 17.13
C HIS A 344 24.81 13.68 17.77
N PRO A 345 25.69 13.15 18.65
CA PRO A 345 26.66 13.96 19.41
C PRO A 345 27.62 14.78 18.55
N LEU A 346 27.98 14.27 17.36
CA LEU A 346 28.87 14.95 16.42
C LEU A 346 28.16 15.99 15.54
N LEU A 347 26.83 16.02 15.55
CA LEU A 347 26.02 16.91 14.70
C LEU A 347 25.13 17.83 15.56
N PRO A 348 25.74 18.78 16.30
CA PRO A 348 24.99 19.81 16.99
C PRO A 348 24.28 20.71 15.96
N PRO A 349 23.14 21.32 16.32
CA PRO A 349 22.45 22.28 15.46
C PRO A 349 23.38 23.42 15.01
N ASN A 350 23.12 23.97 13.82
CA ASN A 350 23.84 25.12 13.25
C ASN A 350 25.35 24.93 13.03
N HIS A 351 25.82 23.69 12.86
CA HIS A 351 27.20 23.38 12.51
C HIS A 351 27.28 22.72 11.12
N SER A 352 28.41 22.91 10.45
CA SER A 352 28.67 22.31 9.13
C SER A 352 28.81 20.79 9.27
N ILE A 353 27.95 20.05 8.58
CA ILE A 353 27.99 18.59 8.51
C ILE A 353 29.17 18.15 7.64
N LEU A 354 29.44 18.88 6.54
CA LEU A 354 30.60 18.61 5.68
C LEU A 354 31.92 18.72 6.45
N ALA A 355 32.06 19.73 7.32
CA ALA A 355 33.25 19.89 8.15
C ALA A 355 33.43 18.73 9.15
N VAL A 356 32.34 18.19 9.69
CA VAL A 356 32.38 17.02 10.59
C VAL A 356 32.76 15.76 9.80
N MET A 357 32.13 15.54 8.64
CA MET A 357 32.44 14.41 7.74
C MET A 357 33.90 14.41 7.28
N ARG A 358 34.53 15.58 7.16
CA ARG A 358 35.96 15.68 6.84
C ARG A 358 36.85 15.11 7.94
N GLN A 359 36.42 15.17 9.19
CA GLN A 359 37.21 14.73 10.34
C GLN A 359 37.02 13.25 10.64
N GLN A 360 35.80 12.73 10.45
CA GLN A 360 35.47 11.33 10.72
C GLN A 360 34.17 10.91 10.05
N ASP A 361 34.01 9.60 9.85
CA ASP A 361 32.77 9.00 9.37
C ASP A 361 31.63 9.16 10.39
N ILE A 362 30.40 9.29 9.86
CA ILE A 362 29.18 9.47 10.65
C ILE A 362 28.20 8.36 10.30
N MET A 363 27.67 7.69 11.32
CA MET A 363 26.64 6.66 11.16
C MET A 363 25.32 7.12 11.78
N LEU A 364 24.28 7.21 10.96
CA LEU A 364 22.93 7.50 11.40
C LEU A 364 22.09 6.22 11.40
N HIS A 365 21.36 6.01 12.48
CA HIS A 365 20.44 4.89 12.65
C HIS A 365 19.01 5.39 12.75
N TYR A 366 18.21 5.17 11.71
CA TYR A 366 16.79 5.52 11.69
C TYR A 366 15.94 4.37 12.28
N PRO A 367 14.81 4.66 12.97
CA PRO A 367 14.26 5.99 13.26
C PRO A 367 14.84 6.65 14.54
N TYR A 368 15.88 6.05 15.15
CA TYR A 368 16.49 6.55 16.40
C TYR A 368 17.18 7.91 16.25
N HIS A 369 17.69 8.23 15.07
CA HIS A 369 18.18 9.56 14.69
C HIS A 369 17.22 10.20 13.70
N SER A 370 17.27 11.53 13.60
CA SER A 370 16.40 12.27 12.69
C SER A 370 16.90 12.21 11.24
N PHE A 371 16.00 11.95 10.28
CA PHE A 371 16.29 12.09 8.85
C PHE A 371 16.63 13.53 8.46
N GLN A 372 16.32 14.49 9.34
CA GLN A 372 16.65 15.91 9.16
C GLN A 372 18.15 16.14 8.94
N TYR A 373 19.04 15.31 9.48
CA TYR A 373 20.49 15.43 9.25
C TYR A 373 20.87 15.29 7.77
N LEU A 374 20.22 14.40 7.03
CA LEU A 374 20.46 14.27 5.60
C LEU A 374 19.93 15.48 4.84
N ILE A 375 18.74 15.98 5.22
CA ILE A 375 18.18 17.18 4.62
C ILE A 375 19.11 18.37 4.86
N ASP A 376 19.64 18.52 6.07
CA ASP A 376 20.53 19.61 6.42
C ASP A 376 21.87 19.51 5.67
N LEU A 377 22.39 18.30 5.47
CA LEU A 377 23.57 18.06 4.62
C LEU A 377 23.31 18.51 3.17
N LEU A 378 22.15 18.16 2.61
CA LEU A 378 21.77 18.59 1.26
C LEU A 378 21.55 20.10 1.18
N ARG A 379 20.94 20.71 2.19
CA ARG A 379 20.75 22.16 2.27
C ARG A 379 22.09 22.88 2.32
N GLU A 380 23.00 22.46 3.20
CA GLU A 380 24.37 22.98 3.28
C GLU A 380 25.07 22.85 1.92
N ALA A 381 25.07 21.64 1.34
CA ALA A 381 25.69 21.39 0.04
C ALA A 381 25.04 22.18 -1.09
N SER A 382 23.76 22.55 -0.99
CA SER A 382 23.06 23.33 -2.01
C SER A 382 23.48 24.81 -2.05
N ILE A 383 23.95 25.36 -0.92
CA ILE A 383 24.32 26.78 -0.79
C ILE A 383 25.84 27.00 -0.67
N ASP A 384 26.62 25.99 -0.29
CA ASP A 384 28.08 26.12 -0.18
C ASP A 384 28.70 26.48 -1.56
N PRO A 385 29.43 27.61 -1.68
CA PRO A 385 30.08 28.02 -2.93
C PRO A 385 31.22 27.10 -3.39
N GLN A 386 31.79 26.31 -2.48
CA GLN A 386 32.86 25.36 -2.76
C GLN A 386 32.33 24.05 -3.36
N VAL A 387 31.05 23.72 -3.16
CA VAL A 387 30.41 22.55 -3.76
C VAL A 387 30.16 22.79 -5.25
N LYS A 388 30.61 21.86 -6.09
CA LYS A 388 30.53 21.96 -7.56
C LYS A 388 29.56 20.98 -8.19
N GLU A 389 29.43 19.78 -7.63
CA GLU A 389 28.58 18.73 -8.20
C GLU A 389 27.88 17.94 -7.09
N ILE A 390 26.61 17.59 -7.30
CA ILE A 390 25.83 16.71 -6.43
C ILE A 390 25.24 15.60 -7.29
N LYS A 391 25.49 14.35 -6.91
CA LYS A 391 24.90 13.16 -7.56
C LYS A 391 24.09 12.38 -6.56
N MET A 392 22.89 11.96 -6.95
CA MET A 392 22.01 11.23 -6.03
C MET A 392 21.16 10.19 -6.76
N THR A 393 20.95 9.05 -6.13
CA THR A 393 20.04 8.00 -6.62
C THR A 393 18.67 8.12 -5.94
N PHE A 394 17.61 8.10 -6.72
CA PHE A 394 16.22 8.10 -6.26
C PHE A 394 15.52 6.82 -6.68
N TYR A 395 14.80 6.25 -5.71
CA TYR A 395 13.92 5.11 -5.91
C TYR A 395 12.45 5.47 -5.69
N ARG A 396 12.18 6.38 -4.74
CA ARG A 396 10.86 6.85 -4.30
C ARG A 396 10.95 8.29 -3.86
N THR A 397 9.94 9.09 -4.17
CA THR A 397 9.88 10.51 -3.77
C THR A 397 8.53 10.81 -3.14
N ALA A 398 8.55 11.47 -1.98
CA ALA A 398 7.33 12.03 -1.41
C ALA A 398 6.80 13.15 -2.32
N ARG A 399 5.48 13.36 -2.33
CA ARG A 399 4.85 14.46 -3.10
C ARG A 399 5.43 15.83 -2.74
N ASP A 400 5.81 16.04 -1.48
CA ASP A 400 6.42 17.27 -0.97
C ASP A 400 7.83 16.98 -0.41
N SER A 401 8.75 16.53 -1.26
CA SER A 401 10.09 16.13 -0.82
C SER A 401 11.04 17.33 -0.59
N SER A 402 11.46 17.52 0.66
CA SER A 402 12.53 18.45 1.04
C SER A 402 13.86 18.11 0.37
N VAL A 403 14.12 16.82 0.16
CA VAL A 403 15.29 16.33 -0.58
C VAL A 403 15.29 16.87 -2.02
N ILE A 404 14.20 16.69 -2.77
CA ILE A 404 14.11 17.17 -4.16
C ILE A 404 14.21 18.70 -4.23
N ASN A 405 13.52 19.41 -3.33
CA ASN A 405 13.61 20.86 -3.25
C ASN A 405 15.04 21.36 -3.00
N SER A 406 15.82 20.63 -2.20
CA SER A 406 17.24 20.96 -1.93
C SER A 406 18.12 20.78 -3.18
N LEU A 407 17.84 19.76 -3.99
CA LEU A 407 18.54 19.55 -5.27
C LEU A 407 18.18 20.61 -6.31
N ILE A 408 16.91 21.00 -6.40
CA ILE A 408 16.47 22.12 -7.24
C ILE A 408 17.21 23.40 -6.82
N ASN A 409 17.29 23.68 -5.51
CA ASN A 409 18.03 24.83 -5.00
C ASN A 409 19.53 24.75 -5.35
N ALA A 410 20.14 23.57 -5.30
CA ALA A 410 21.54 23.39 -5.68
C ALA A 410 21.76 23.73 -7.16
N ALA A 411 20.88 23.27 -8.05
CA ALA A 411 20.94 23.57 -9.49
C ALA A 411 20.78 25.07 -9.76
N ARG A 412 19.83 25.73 -9.09
CA ARG A 412 19.64 27.19 -9.16
C ARG A 412 20.86 27.98 -8.67
N ASN A 413 21.60 27.43 -7.70
CA ASN A 413 22.87 27.98 -7.23
C ASN A 413 24.07 27.62 -8.14
N GLY A 414 23.83 27.15 -9.36
CA GLY A 414 24.85 26.90 -10.38
C GLY A 414 25.67 25.62 -10.16
N LYS A 415 25.21 24.72 -9.28
CA LYS A 415 25.88 23.42 -9.05
C LYS A 415 25.44 22.45 -10.12
N LYS A 416 26.34 21.58 -10.58
CA LYS A 416 25.97 20.49 -11.47
C LYS A 416 25.24 19.42 -10.66
N VAL A 417 23.95 19.21 -10.94
CA VAL A 417 23.15 18.21 -10.22
C VAL A 417 22.82 17.08 -11.18
N THR A 418 23.14 15.85 -10.78
CA THR A 418 22.81 14.64 -11.54
C THR A 418 21.98 13.69 -10.68
N VAL A 419 20.83 13.28 -11.18
CA VAL A 419 19.89 12.40 -10.48
C VAL A 419 19.69 11.13 -11.30
N PHE A 420 19.95 9.98 -10.69
CA PHE A 420 19.44 8.71 -11.21
C PHE A 420 18.05 8.47 -10.64
N LEU A 421 17.03 8.29 -11.48
CA LEU A 421 15.66 8.10 -11.01
C LEU A 421 15.09 6.77 -11.52
N GLU A 422 14.84 5.84 -10.60
CA GLU A 422 14.19 4.56 -10.90
C GLU A 422 12.69 4.78 -11.09
N LEU A 423 12.28 5.02 -12.33
CA LEU A 423 10.88 5.24 -12.67
C LEU A 423 10.04 3.94 -12.65
N GLN A 424 10.68 2.76 -12.63
CA GLN A 424 9.98 1.48 -12.52
C GLN A 424 9.58 1.12 -11.07
N ALA A 425 9.74 2.07 -10.13
CA ALA A 425 9.25 1.88 -8.77
C ALA A 425 7.72 1.77 -8.76
N ARG A 426 7.25 0.57 -8.40
CA ARG A 426 5.82 0.21 -8.40
C ARG A 426 5.01 1.14 -7.48
N PHE A 427 3.85 1.56 -7.97
CA PHE A 427 2.80 2.33 -7.25
C PHE A 427 3.06 3.82 -7.02
N GLU A 428 4.20 4.34 -7.48
CA GLU A 428 4.58 5.76 -7.30
C GLU A 428 4.89 6.45 -8.63
N GLU A 429 4.48 5.86 -9.75
CA GLU A 429 4.85 6.27 -11.10
C GLU A 429 4.38 7.70 -11.41
N GLU A 430 3.16 8.08 -11.01
CA GLU A 430 2.61 9.43 -11.20
C GLU A 430 3.43 10.50 -10.45
N THR A 431 3.88 10.21 -9.23
CA THR A 431 4.68 11.14 -8.42
C THR A 431 6.08 11.27 -8.98
N ASN A 432 6.66 10.17 -9.46
CA ASN A 432 7.96 10.19 -10.11
C ASN A 432 7.93 10.98 -11.43
N ILE A 433 6.89 10.84 -12.26
CA ILE A 433 6.72 11.63 -13.49
C ILE A 433 6.64 13.13 -13.17
N TYR A 434 5.85 13.50 -12.15
CA TYR A 434 5.77 14.90 -11.70
C TYR A 434 7.15 15.48 -11.34
N TRP A 435 7.94 14.76 -10.55
CA TRP A 435 9.26 15.24 -10.13
C TRP A 435 10.30 15.24 -11.26
N VAL A 436 10.22 14.30 -12.20
CA VAL A 436 11.08 14.31 -13.40
C VAL A 436 10.87 15.60 -14.17
N ASN A 437 9.62 15.98 -14.44
CA ASN A 437 9.31 17.23 -15.15
C ASN A 437 9.86 18.45 -14.39
N ARG A 438 9.65 18.51 -13.07
CA ARG A 438 10.15 19.60 -12.20
C ARG A 438 11.67 19.70 -12.18
N LEU A 439 12.39 18.59 -12.13
CA LEU A 439 13.85 18.56 -12.12
C LEU A 439 14.44 18.99 -13.47
N GLN A 440 13.81 18.59 -14.58
CA GLN A 440 14.22 19.00 -15.93
C GLN A 440 14.05 20.50 -16.15
N GLU A 441 12.96 21.10 -15.67
CA GLU A 441 12.75 22.56 -15.71
C GLU A 441 13.92 23.35 -15.10
N GLU A 442 14.58 22.77 -14.09
CA GLU A 442 15.66 23.38 -13.31
C GLU A 442 17.05 22.95 -13.80
N ALA A 443 17.14 22.39 -15.01
CA ALA A 443 18.37 21.91 -15.65
C ALA A 443 19.14 20.84 -14.84
N VAL A 444 18.44 20.06 -14.01
CA VAL A 444 19.03 18.87 -13.38
C VAL A 444 19.20 17.77 -14.42
N GLU A 445 20.40 17.19 -14.48
CA GLU A 445 20.69 16.06 -15.36
C GLU A 445 20.02 14.80 -14.81
N ILE A 446 19.06 14.25 -15.53
CA ILE A 446 18.37 13.02 -15.14
C ILE A 446 18.93 11.85 -15.94
N ILE A 447 19.48 10.85 -15.23
CA ILE A 447 19.88 9.58 -15.81
C ILE A 447 18.68 8.63 -15.70
N PRO A 448 18.11 8.18 -16.85
CA PRO A 448 16.98 7.26 -16.84
C PRO A 448 17.39 5.85 -16.41
N THR A 449 16.40 5.03 -16.04
CA THR A 449 16.60 3.60 -15.75
C THR A 449 17.31 2.91 -16.91
N ILE A 450 18.31 2.10 -16.58
CA ILE A 450 19.02 1.26 -17.54
C ILE A 450 18.14 0.04 -17.84
N PRO A 451 17.81 -0.28 -19.10
CA PRO A 451 17.02 -1.46 -19.45
C PRO A 451 17.62 -2.73 -18.82
N ASP A 452 16.78 -3.59 -18.26
CA ASP A 452 17.14 -4.85 -17.60
C ASP A 452 17.98 -4.75 -16.31
N TYR A 453 18.38 -3.54 -15.89
CA TYR A 453 19.13 -3.32 -14.65
C TYR A 453 18.35 -2.48 -13.66
N LYS A 454 18.26 -2.97 -12.42
CA LYS A 454 17.68 -2.23 -11.31
C LYS A 454 18.77 -1.65 -10.42
N VAL A 455 18.82 -0.32 -10.30
CA VAL A 455 19.74 0.34 -9.36
C VAL A 455 19.05 0.43 -8.00
N HIS A 456 19.47 -0.44 -7.06
CA HIS A 456 18.93 -0.44 -5.70
C HIS A 456 19.85 0.23 -4.67
N ALA A 457 21.01 0.73 -5.08
CA ALA A 457 21.89 1.49 -4.20
C ALA A 457 21.27 2.86 -3.86
N LYS A 458 21.47 3.34 -2.62
CA LYS A 458 21.02 4.67 -2.18
C LYS A 458 22.24 5.47 -1.82
N LEU A 459 22.68 6.24 -2.80
CA LEU A 459 23.93 6.96 -2.79
C LEU A 459 23.65 8.45 -2.98
N LEU A 460 24.39 9.24 -2.21
CA LEU A 460 24.57 10.66 -2.43
C LEU A 460 26.08 10.92 -2.48
N VAL A 461 26.51 11.67 -3.48
CA VAL A 461 27.90 12.09 -3.66
C VAL A 461 27.92 13.59 -3.84
N ILE A 462 28.67 14.28 -2.99
CA ILE A 462 28.87 15.73 -3.03
C ILE A 462 30.34 15.97 -3.34
N LYS A 463 30.61 16.64 -4.47
CA LYS A 463 31.95 17.05 -4.87
C LYS A 463 32.17 18.50 -4.48
N ARG A 464 33.21 18.73 -3.67
CA ARG A 464 33.62 20.04 -3.17
C ARG A 464 35.07 20.32 -3.55
N ILE A 465 35.34 21.54 -4.02
CA ILE A 465 36.71 22.02 -4.26
C ILE A 465 37.09 22.89 -3.07
N GLU A 466 38.04 22.41 -2.28
CA GLU A 466 38.55 23.09 -1.09
C GLU A 466 39.41 24.30 -1.46
N GLU A 467 39.69 25.17 -0.50
CA GLU A 467 40.47 26.41 -0.71
C GLU A 467 41.90 26.15 -1.20
N ASP A 468 42.48 25.01 -0.84
CA ASP A 468 43.79 24.54 -1.30
C ASP A 468 43.77 23.96 -2.73
N GLY A 469 42.59 23.95 -3.38
CA GLY A 469 42.38 23.42 -4.71
C GLY A 469 42.12 21.91 -4.75
N ASN A 470 42.14 21.21 -3.61
CA ASN A 470 41.89 19.78 -3.57
C ASN A 470 40.42 19.47 -3.82
N GLU A 471 40.19 18.45 -4.65
CA GLU A 471 38.86 17.90 -4.89
C GLU A 471 38.56 16.82 -3.85
N LEU A 472 37.51 17.03 -3.07
CA LEU A 472 37.01 16.08 -2.09
C LEU A 472 35.60 15.59 -2.45
N LEU A 473 35.36 14.31 -2.17
CA LEU A 473 34.08 13.66 -2.33
C LEU A 473 33.52 13.29 -0.96
N TYR A 474 32.36 13.83 -0.64
CA TYR A 474 31.59 13.48 0.54
C TYR A 474 30.47 12.54 0.11
N CYS A 475 30.45 11.33 0.66
CA CYS A 475 29.53 10.28 0.24
C CYS A 475 28.60 9.89 1.38
N ASN A 476 27.32 9.66 1.06
CA ASN A 476 26.38 8.97 1.93
C ASN A 476 25.94 7.68 1.25
N VAL A 477 26.00 6.59 2.02
CA VAL A 477 25.52 5.26 1.62
C VAL A 477 24.42 4.86 2.59
N SER A 478 23.22 4.63 2.06
CA SER A 478 22.05 4.30 2.86
C SER A 478 21.52 2.90 2.55
N THR A 479 21.03 2.23 3.59
CA THR A 479 20.28 0.96 3.45
C THR A 479 18.84 1.21 2.99
N GLY A 480 18.25 2.34 3.41
CA GLY A 480 16.89 2.78 3.08
C GLY A 480 16.83 3.86 2.00
N ASN A 481 15.63 4.12 1.48
CA ASN A 481 15.38 5.18 0.49
C ASN A 481 15.56 6.58 1.09
N PHE A 482 15.79 7.57 0.24
CA PHE A 482 15.80 8.98 0.65
C PHE A 482 14.39 9.58 0.68
N ASN A 483 13.48 8.87 1.35
CA ASN A 483 12.09 9.31 1.52
C ASN A 483 11.85 9.66 2.99
N GLU A 484 11.44 10.91 3.24
CA GLU A 484 11.18 11.49 4.56
C GLU A 484 10.01 10.81 5.29
N SER A 485 9.12 10.14 4.55
CA SER A 485 7.93 9.48 5.10
C SER A 485 8.17 8.02 5.52
N THR A 486 9.37 7.47 5.30
CA THR A 486 9.73 6.07 5.61
C THR A 486 10.91 6.03 6.54
#